data_AF-A0A1J3D710-F1
#
_entry.id   AF-A0A1J3D710-F1
#
_cell.length_a   1.000
_cell.length_b   1.000
_cell.length_c   1.000
_cell.angle_alpha   90.00
_cell.angle_beta   90.00
_cell.angle_gamma   90.00
#
_symmetry.space_group_name_H-M   'P 1'
#
loop_
_entity.id
_entity.type
_entity.pdbx_description
1 polymer ?
#
loop_
_entity_poly.entity_id
_entity_poly.type
_entity_poly.pdbx_seq_one_letter_code
_entity_poly.pdbx_strand_id
1 'polypeptide(L)'
;GYPFLAGRNNLVACAKHFVGDGGTDKGLSEGNTIASYENLEKIHVAPYLNCIAQGVCTVMVSFSSWNGSRLHSDYFLLTQVLKQKLGFK
;
A
#
# COMPACT_ATOMS: atom_id res chain seq x y z
N GLY A 1 -6.85 -10.22 4.37
CA GLY A 1 -6.23 -11.46 4.88
C GLY A 1 -5.75 -11.21 6.30
N TYR A 2 -5.76 -12.25 7.14
CA TYR A 2 -5.14 -12.18 8.46
C TYR A 2 -3.62 -12.34 8.33
N PRO A 3 -2.81 -11.51 9.01
CA PRO A 3 -1.38 -11.73 9.18
C PRO A 3 -1.06 -13.16 9.58
N PHE A 4 -0.02 -13.75 8.98
CA PHE A 4 0.40 -15.12 9.30
C PHE A 4 1.92 -15.24 9.44
N LEU A 5 2.35 -15.92 10.50
CA LEU A 5 3.75 -16.27 10.75
C LEU A 5 3.82 -17.74 11.16
N ALA A 6 4.48 -18.57 10.36
CA ALA A 6 4.46 -20.03 10.52
C ALA A 6 5.25 -20.57 11.73
N GLY A 7 5.98 -19.72 12.47
CA GLY A 7 6.71 -20.12 13.68
C GLY A 7 7.98 -19.31 13.91
N ARG A 8 8.74 -19.69 14.96
CA ARG A 8 9.90 -18.92 15.48
C ARG A 8 11.09 -18.80 14.53
N ASN A 9 11.17 -19.65 13.50
CA ASN A 9 12.24 -19.60 12.51
C ASN A 9 11.87 -18.77 11.27
N ASN A 10 10.74 -18.06 11.30
CA ASN A 10 10.29 -17.17 10.23
C ASN A 10 10.31 -15.71 10.69
N LEU A 11 10.37 -14.80 9.72
CA LEU A 11 10.38 -13.37 9.98
C LEU A 11 9.06 -12.71 9.57
N VAL A 12 8.71 -11.65 10.29
CA VAL A 12 7.61 -10.75 9.93
C VAL A 12 7.99 -9.97 8.69
N ALA A 13 7.20 -10.09 7.62
CA ALA A 13 7.39 -9.34 6.39
C ALA A 13 6.63 -8.00 6.40
N CYS A 14 7.11 -7.06 5.60
CA CYS A 14 6.49 -5.76 5.35
C CYS A 14 6.32 -5.51 3.85
N ALA A 15 5.08 -5.39 3.37
CA ALA A 15 4.81 -4.87 2.04
C ALA A 15 4.96 -3.34 2.05
N LYS A 16 5.72 -2.79 1.11
CA LYS A 16 6.01 -1.35 1.06
C LYS A 16 6.27 -0.83 -0.35
N HIS A 17 6.06 0.45 -0.64
CA HIS A 17 5.40 1.44 0.23
C HIS A 17 3.97 1.72 -0.27
N PHE A 18 2.99 1.69 0.63
CA PHE A 18 1.58 1.82 0.29
C PHE A 18 1.21 3.31 0.19
N VAL A 19 0.84 3.85 -0.97
CA VAL A 19 0.81 3.22 -2.30
C VAL A 19 1.21 4.20 -3.39
N GLY A 20 1.76 3.70 -4.48
CA GLY A 20 2.09 4.52 -5.65
C GLY A 20 3.41 5.25 -5.55
N ASP A 21 4.31 4.83 -4.67
CA ASP A 21 5.69 5.35 -4.55
C ASP A 21 6.46 5.32 -5.88
N GLY A 22 6.28 4.28 -6.69
CA GLY A 22 6.88 4.18 -8.03
C GLY A 22 6.20 5.01 -9.14
N GLY A 23 5.10 5.71 -8.84
CA GLY A 23 4.29 6.46 -9.83
C GLY A 23 4.41 7.98 -9.75
N THR A 24 5.37 8.49 -8.98
CA THR A 24 5.53 9.94 -8.77
C THR A 24 5.86 10.68 -10.06
N ASP A 25 5.31 11.89 -10.23
CA ASP A 25 5.56 12.73 -11.39
C ASP A 25 7.07 12.89 -11.64
N LYS A 26 7.48 12.60 -12.88
CA LYS A 26 8.88 12.63 -13.34
C LYS A 26 9.87 11.79 -12.51
N GLY A 27 9.39 10.82 -11.73
CA GLY A 27 10.24 9.97 -10.89
C GLY A 27 10.82 10.69 -9.67
N LEU A 28 10.22 11.79 -9.22
CA LEU A 28 10.68 12.50 -8.03
C LEU A 28 10.37 11.70 -6.77
N SER A 29 11.43 11.24 -6.09
CA SER A 29 11.33 10.54 -4.80
C SER A 29 10.48 11.33 -3.80
N GLU A 30 9.54 10.66 -3.14
CA GLU A 30 8.59 11.25 -2.17
C GLU A 30 7.65 12.33 -2.74
N GLY A 31 7.62 12.45 -4.07
CA GLY A 31 6.83 13.40 -4.83
C GLY A 31 5.34 13.06 -4.90
N ASN A 32 4.66 13.58 -5.91
CA ASN A 32 3.23 13.42 -6.09
C ASN A 32 2.92 12.42 -7.21
N THR A 33 2.15 11.38 -6.91
CA THR A 33 1.61 10.44 -7.87
C THR A 33 0.28 10.98 -8.39
N ILE A 34 0.24 11.30 -9.69
CA ILE A 34 -0.93 11.91 -10.35
C ILE A 34 -1.64 10.83 -11.16
N ALA A 35 -2.74 10.30 -10.62
CA ALA A 35 -3.48 9.21 -11.26
C ALA A 35 -4.94 9.21 -10.83
N SER A 36 -5.84 8.74 -11.71
CA SER A 36 -7.18 8.35 -11.29
C SER A 36 -7.10 7.22 -10.27
N TYR A 37 -8.14 7.08 -9.43
CA TYR A 37 -8.21 5.97 -8.48
C TYR A 37 -8.16 4.61 -9.19
N GLU A 38 -8.82 4.48 -10.34
CA GLU A 38 -8.80 3.25 -11.15
C GLU A 38 -7.37 2.87 -11.59
N ASN A 39 -6.58 3.84 -12.08
CA ASN A 39 -5.20 3.57 -12.47
C ASN A 39 -4.30 3.29 -11.27
N LEU A 40 -4.49 4.03 -10.17
CA LEU A 40 -3.77 3.76 -8.92
C LEU A 40 -4.06 2.33 -8.43
N GLU A 41 -5.32 1.91 -8.47
CA GLU A 41 -5.73 0.58 -8.05
C GLU A 41 -5.17 -0.51 -8.97
N LYS A 42 -5.36 -0.36 -10.28
CA LYS A 42 -4.94 -1.34 -11.29
C LYS A 42 -3.44 -1.57 -11.33
N ILE A 43 -2.63 -0.53 -11.08
CA ILE A 43 -1.18 -0.58 -11.22
C ILE A 43 -0.50 -0.73 -9.86
N HIS A 44 -0.79 0.18 -8.91
CA HIS A 44 -0.01 0.32 -7.69
C HIS A 44 -0.61 -0.41 -6.49
N VAL A 45 -1.93 -0.62 -6.45
CA VAL A 45 -2.57 -1.43 -5.39
C VAL A 45 -2.53 -2.93 -5.71
N ALA A 46 -2.58 -3.31 -6.99
CA ALA A 46 -2.67 -4.70 -7.42
C ALA A 46 -1.66 -5.67 -6.73
N PRO A 47 -0.38 -5.32 -6.52
CA PRO A 47 0.56 -6.22 -5.83
C PRO A 47 0.17 -6.53 -4.38
N TYR A 48 -0.50 -5.60 -3.68
CA TYR A 48 -0.89 -5.77 -2.28
C TYR A 48 -1.95 -6.86 -2.08
N LEU A 49 -2.78 -7.14 -3.10
CA LEU A 49 -3.73 -8.27 -3.05
C LEU A 49 -2.99 -9.59 -2.80
N ASN A 50 -1.90 -9.83 -3.53
CA ASN A 50 -1.09 -11.03 -3.39
C ASN A 50 -0.37 -11.07 -2.04
N CYS A 51 0.21 -9.95 -1.59
CA CYS A 51 0.87 -9.87 -0.28
C CYS A 51 -0.11 -10.17 0.86
N ILE A 52 -1.32 -9.61 0.80
CA ILE A 52 -2.37 -9.82 1.81
C ILE A 52 -2.91 -11.26 1.75
N ALA A 53 -3.06 -11.84 0.56
CA ALA A 53 -3.48 -13.23 0.39
C ALA A 53 -2.43 -14.22 0.95
N GLN A 54 -1.15 -13.87 0.87
CA GLN A 54 -0.04 -14.64 1.45
C GLN A 54 0.16 -14.38 2.95
N GLY A 55 -0.64 -13.50 3.58
CA GLY A 55 -0.61 -13.25 5.01
C GLY A 55 0.52 -12.32 5.46
N VAL A 56 0.92 -11.35 4.63
CA VAL A 56 1.88 -10.30 5.04
C VAL A 56 1.44 -9.65 6.35
N CYS A 57 2.38 -9.48 7.27
CA CYS A 57 2.05 -9.04 8.62
C CYS A 57 2.00 -7.52 8.79
N THR A 58 2.73 -6.78 7.95
CA THR A 58 2.81 -5.32 8.05
C THR A 58 2.77 -4.68 6.67
N VAL A 59 2.23 -3.46 6.62
CA VAL A 59 2.22 -2.62 5.43
C VAL A 59 2.75 -1.25 5.84
N MET A 60 3.79 -0.76 5.15
CA MET A 60 4.39 0.54 5.41
C MET A 60 3.86 1.56 4.42
N VAL A 61 3.46 2.74 4.90
CA VAL A 61 2.91 3.82 4.09
C VAL A 61 4.02 4.53 3.33
N SER A 62 3.75 4.98 2.10
CA SER A 62 4.66 5.77 1.28
C SER A 62 4.76 7.22 1.76
N PHE A 63 5.93 7.82 1.58
CA PHE A 63 6.15 9.26 1.76
C PHE A 63 5.51 10.10 0.66
N SER A 64 5.22 9.49 -0.50
CA SER A 64 4.61 10.18 -1.63
C SER A 64 3.23 10.75 -1.29
N SER A 65 2.77 11.65 -2.15
CA SER A 65 1.38 12.12 -2.18
C SER A 65 0.62 11.42 -3.30
N TRP A 66 -0.70 11.33 -3.18
CA TRP A 66 -1.58 10.97 -4.28
C TRP A 66 -2.51 12.14 -4.58
N ASN A 67 -2.47 12.66 -5.81
CA ASN A 67 -3.24 13.84 -6.24
C ASN A 67 -3.15 15.02 -5.24
N GLY A 68 -1.97 15.24 -4.66
CA GLY A 68 -1.71 16.31 -3.70
C GLY A 68 -1.99 15.99 -2.22
N SER A 69 -2.63 14.86 -1.92
CA SER A 69 -2.88 14.39 -0.55
C SER A 69 -1.72 13.55 -0.03
N ARG A 70 -1.19 13.84 1.17
CA ARG A 70 -0.14 13.04 1.80
C ARG A 70 -0.70 11.69 2.26
N LEU A 71 -0.05 10.60 1.84
CA LEU A 71 -0.53 9.25 2.11
C LEU A 71 -0.56 8.88 3.60
N HIS A 72 0.36 9.41 4.40
CA HIS A 72 0.39 9.19 5.85
C HIS A 72 -0.86 9.73 6.57
N SER A 73 -1.61 10.64 5.95
CA SER A 73 -2.86 11.21 6.47
C SER A 73 -4.10 10.81 5.66
N ASP A 74 -3.96 9.95 4.65
CA ASP A 74 -5.04 9.64 3.72
C ASP A 74 -5.97 8.54 4.27
N TYR A 75 -7.08 8.96 4.90
CA TYR A 75 -8.03 8.03 5.50
C TYR A 75 -8.69 7.09 4.48
N PHE A 76 -8.97 7.59 3.28
CA PHE A 76 -9.59 6.81 2.22
C PHE A 76 -8.68 5.63 1.83
N LEU A 77 -7.41 5.88 1.54
CA LEU A 77 -6.48 4.82 1.16
C LEU A 77 -6.11 3.91 2.35
N LEU A 78 -5.79 4.47 3.52
CA LEU A 78 -5.29 3.68 4.65
C LEU A 78 -6.37 2.89 5.37
N THR A 79 -7.60 3.38 5.41
CA THR A 79 -8.69 2.72 6.13
C THR A 79 -9.70 2.10 5.17
N GLN A 80 -10.28 2.89 4.26
CA GLN A 80 -11.36 2.40 3.41
C GLN A 80 -10.85 1.43 2.35
N VAL A 81 -9.67 1.68 1.76
CA VAL A 81 -9.07 0.77 0.79
C VAL A 81 -8.31 -0.36 1.50
N LEU A 82 -7.23 -0.06 2.21
CA LEU A 82 -6.35 -1.11 2.75
C LEU A 82 -7.05 -2.03 3.77
N LYS A 83 -7.71 -1.47 4.79
CA LYS A 83 -8.29 -2.27 5.88
C LYS A 83 -9.68 -2.80 5.55
N GLN A 84 -10.54 -1.99 4.94
CA GLN A 84 -11.93 -2.36 4.68
C GLN A 84 -12.08 -3.11 3.34
N LYS A 85 -11.66 -2.51 2.22
CA LYS A 85 -11.80 -3.12 0.88
C LYS A 85 -10.88 -4.32 0.67
N LEU A 86 -9.57 -4.19 0.93
CA LEU A 86 -8.60 -5.28 0.76
C LEU A 86 -8.58 -6.24 1.95
N GLY A 87 -9.22 -5.86 3.06
CA GLY A 87 -9.37 -6.71 4.23
C GLY A 87 -8.08 -6.97 4.99
N PHE A 88 -7.08 -6.07 4.94
CA PHE A 88 -5.90 -6.16 5.80
C PHE A 88 -6.30 -6.02 7.27
N LYS A 89 -5.82 -6.92 8.12
CA LYS A 89 -6.17 -7.01 9.55
C LYS A 89 -4.98 -6.69 10.43
#